data_AF-A0A376KIE2-F1
#
_entry.id   AF-A0A376KIE2-F1
#
_cell.length_a   1.000
_cell.length_b   1.000
_cell.length_c   1.000
_cell.angle_alpha   90.00
_cell.angle_beta   90.00
_cell.angle_gamma   90.00
#
_symmetry.space_group_name_H-M   'P 1'
#
loop_
_entity.id
_entity.type
_entity.pdbx_description
1 polymer ?
#
loop_
_entity_poly.entity_id
_entity_poly.type
_entity_poly.pdbx_seq_one_letter_code
_entity_poly.pdbx_strand_id
1 'polypeptide(L)'
;MFSFKRGQKYTLSDHIFIFSLIEFWETLYSEANTLSFETIAYGPSSPGRVFKLDEDSVADRLAALEEKTNGFLKWSDSSGIRQVVISNTSEKELANLKTEQIIMAYGDL
;
A
#
# COMPACT_ATOMS: atom_id res chain seq x y z
N MET A 1 19.48 -1.98 -24.82
CA MET A 1 18.43 -1.15 -24.19
C MET A 1 18.06 -1.81 -22.87
N PHE A 2 18.04 -1.07 -21.76
CA PHE A 2 17.62 -1.60 -20.46
C PHE A 2 16.27 -1.02 -20.08
N SER A 3 15.41 -1.84 -19.49
CA SER A 3 14.09 -1.43 -18.99
C SER A 3 13.82 -2.10 -17.65
N PHE A 4 13.08 -1.43 -16.79
CA PHE A 4 12.54 -2.09 -15.59
C PHE A 4 11.53 -3.15 -16.00
N LYS A 5 11.64 -4.35 -15.43
CA LYS A 5 10.60 -5.37 -15.53
C LYS A 5 9.43 -4.95 -14.65
N ARG A 6 8.35 -4.46 -15.27
CA ARG A 6 7.08 -4.22 -14.58
C ARG A 6 6.32 -5.52 -14.40
N GLY A 7 5.55 -5.61 -13.31
CA GLY A 7 4.67 -6.72 -13.02
C GLY A 7 4.95 -7.40 -11.70
N GLN A 8 4.31 -8.55 -11.50
CA GLN A 8 4.25 -9.22 -10.20
C GLN A 8 5.65 -9.49 -9.62
N LYS A 9 5.78 -9.24 -8.32
CA LYS A 9 7.00 -9.49 -7.53
C LYS A 9 6.67 -10.53 -6.47
N TYR A 10 6.84 -11.81 -6.79
CA TYR A 10 6.53 -12.91 -5.86
C TYR A 10 7.34 -12.88 -4.57
N THR A 11 8.57 -12.34 -4.63
CA THR A 11 9.44 -12.19 -3.45
C THR A 11 9.17 -10.91 -2.65
N LEU A 12 8.29 -10.04 -3.13
CA LEU A 12 7.88 -8.84 -2.39
C LEU A 12 6.70 -9.20 -1.48
N SER A 13 6.98 -9.28 -0.19
CA SER A 13 5.97 -9.47 0.85
C SER A 13 4.89 -8.39 0.76
N ASP A 14 3.63 -8.80 0.90
CA ASP A 14 2.51 -7.87 1.01
C ASP A 14 2.65 -6.95 2.22
N HIS A 15 3.26 -7.42 3.31
CA HIS A 15 3.46 -6.59 4.47
C HIS A 15 4.40 -5.41 4.19
N ILE A 16 5.43 -5.59 3.35
CA ILE A 16 6.30 -4.50 2.91
C ILE A 16 5.60 -3.55 1.97
N PHE A 17 4.76 -4.07 1.08
CA PHE A 17 3.92 -3.22 0.26
C PHE A 17 3.01 -2.33 1.13
N ILE A 18 2.32 -2.92 2.12
CA ILE A 18 1.45 -2.20 3.06
C ILE A 18 2.23 -1.17 3.86
N PHE A 19 3.37 -1.56 4.45
CA PHE A 19 4.24 -0.64 5.18
C PHE A 19 4.60 0.58 4.33
N SER A 20 5.04 0.33 3.09
CA SER A 20 5.40 1.43 2.17
C SER A 20 4.22 2.30 1.78
N LEU A 21 3.01 1.73 1.68
CA LEU A 21 1.79 2.47 1.35
C LEU A 21 1.39 3.39 2.52
N ILE A 22 1.49 2.89 3.75
CA ILE A 22 1.24 3.69 4.96
C ILE A 22 2.28 4.81 5.06
N GLU A 23 3.56 4.50 4.90
CA GLU A 23 4.64 5.50 4.96
C GLU A 23 4.49 6.56 3.85
N PHE A 24 4.13 6.15 2.64
CA PHE A 24 3.84 7.04 1.52
C PHE A 24 2.66 7.97 1.81
N TRP A 25 1.57 7.44 2.36
CA TRP A 25 0.41 8.22 2.76
C TRP A 25 0.77 9.21 3.88
N GLU A 26 1.39 8.75 4.96
CA GLU A 26 1.75 9.57 6.13
C GLU A 26 2.69 10.71 5.75
N THR A 27 3.68 10.44 4.88
CA THR A 27 4.70 11.43 4.51
C THR A 27 4.16 12.52 3.57
N LEU A 28 3.26 12.15 2.65
CA LEU A 28 2.90 13.03 1.53
C LEU A 28 1.41 13.43 1.50
N TYR A 29 0.57 12.73 2.25
CA TYR A 29 -0.90 12.83 2.18
C TYR A 29 -1.57 12.65 3.55
N SER A 30 -0.91 13.00 4.66
CA SER A 30 -1.41 12.78 6.03
C SER A 30 -2.83 13.31 6.29
N GLU A 31 -3.20 14.41 5.64
CA GLU A 31 -4.53 15.04 5.77
C GLU A 31 -5.62 14.37 4.93
N ALA A 32 -5.26 13.45 4.02
CA ALA A 32 -6.21 12.82 3.11
C ALA A 32 -6.77 11.51 3.69
N ASN A 33 -8.09 11.38 3.70
CA ASN A 33 -8.77 10.12 4.10
C ASN A 33 -8.91 9.11 2.94
N THR A 34 -8.40 9.45 1.76
CA THR A 34 -8.46 8.59 0.57
C THR A 34 -7.23 8.78 -0.31
N LEU A 35 -6.74 7.70 -0.92
CA LEU A 35 -5.74 7.73 -1.99
C LEU A 35 -6.30 7.07 -3.24
N SER A 36 -6.22 7.76 -4.38
CA SER A 36 -6.64 7.17 -5.66
C SER A 36 -5.68 6.07 -6.09
N PHE A 37 -6.19 5.13 -6.89
CA PHE A 37 -5.36 4.09 -7.48
C PHE A 37 -4.18 4.66 -8.28
N GLU A 38 -4.41 5.69 -9.08
CA GLU A 38 -3.39 6.31 -9.93
C GLU A 38 -2.25 6.89 -9.09
N THR A 39 -2.59 7.47 -7.94
CA THR A 39 -1.61 7.99 -6.99
C THR A 39 -0.73 6.86 -6.45
N ILE A 40 -1.32 5.72 -6.09
CA ILE A 40 -0.60 4.56 -5.53
C ILE A 40 0.21 3.80 -6.60
N ALA A 41 -0.31 3.71 -7.83
CA ALA A 41 0.31 2.94 -8.91
C ALA A 41 1.39 3.73 -9.66
N TYR A 42 1.15 5.02 -9.90
CA TYR A 42 1.92 5.82 -10.86
C TYR A 42 2.52 7.10 -10.26
N GLY A 43 2.04 7.53 -9.09
CA GLY A 43 2.51 8.74 -8.41
C GLY A 43 4.02 8.77 -8.21
N PRO A 44 4.64 9.97 -8.13
CA PRO A 44 6.03 10.10 -7.68
C PRO A 44 6.21 9.41 -6.33
N SER A 45 7.29 8.63 -6.17
CA SER A 45 7.58 7.87 -4.94
C SER A 45 6.53 6.84 -4.50
N SER A 46 5.50 6.60 -5.32
CA SER A 46 4.43 5.66 -4.99
C SER A 46 4.90 4.21 -4.92
N PRO A 47 4.26 3.35 -4.12
CA PRO A 47 4.60 1.93 -4.01
C PRO A 47 4.63 1.21 -5.36
N GLY A 48 3.65 1.44 -6.23
CA GLY A 48 3.61 0.83 -7.56
C GLY A 48 4.84 1.21 -8.41
N ARG A 49 5.27 2.46 -8.30
CA ARG A 49 6.43 2.98 -9.04
C ARG A 49 7.77 2.55 -8.44
N VAL A 50 7.88 2.46 -7.12
CA VAL A 50 9.10 2.05 -6.41
C VAL A 50 9.38 0.57 -6.67
N PHE A 51 8.37 -0.28 -6.50
CA PHE A 51 8.52 -1.73 -6.68
C PHE A 51 8.39 -2.22 -8.13
N LYS A 52 8.11 -1.31 -9.07
CA LYS A 52 7.91 -1.62 -10.50
C LYS A 52 6.78 -2.64 -10.68
N LEU A 53 5.64 -2.40 -10.06
CA LEU A 53 4.43 -3.18 -10.26
C LEU A 53 3.70 -2.71 -11.53
N ASP A 54 2.98 -3.62 -12.17
CA ASP A 54 1.96 -3.27 -13.14
C ASP A 54 0.62 -3.01 -12.45
N GLU A 55 -0.38 -2.63 -13.22
CA GLU A 55 -1.70 -2.26 -12.71
C GLU A 55 -2.35 -3.41 -11.92
N ASP A 56 -2.36 -4.60 -12.52
CA ASP A 56 -2.97 -5.80 -11.93
C ASP A 56 -2.28 -6.16 -10.61
N SER A 57 -0.94 -6.13 -10.57
CA SER A 57 -0.18 -6.42 -9.34
C SER A 57 -0.44 -5.41 -8.22
N VAL A 58 -0.76 -4.15 -8.54
CA VAL A 58 -1.16 -3.17 -7.53
C VAL A 58 -2.57 -3.48 -7.07
N ALA A 59 -3.52 -3.67 -7.99
CA ALA A 59 -4.92 -3.94 -7.68
C ALA A 59 -5.09 -5.18 -6.79
N ASP A 60 -4.41 -6.28 -7.11
CA ASP A 60 -4.42 -7.52 -6.32
C ASP A 60 -3.96 -7.28 -4.88
N ARG A 61 -2.91 -6.47 -4.68
CA ARG A 61 -2.39 -6.14 -3.35
C ARG A 61 -3.33 -5.21 -2.59
N LEU A 62 -3.97 -4.26 -3.28
CA LEU A 62 -4.96 -3.37 -2.68
C LEU A 62 -6.19 -4.14 -2.19
N ALA A 63 -6.64 -5.15 -2.95
CA ALA A 63 -7.78 -5.99 -2.56
C ALA A 63 -7.56 -6.72 -1.22
N ALA A 64 -6.30 -7.03 -0.86
CA ALA A 64 -5.96 -7.71 0.39
C ALA A 64 -5.79 -6.76 1.61
N LEU A 65 -5.93 -5.44 1.43
CA LEU A 65 -5.61 -4.46 2.48
C LEU A 65 -6.51 -4.57 3.70
N GLU A 66 -7.81 -4.72 3.50
CA GLU A 66 -8.77 -4.69 4.61
C GLU A 66 -8.49 -5.82 5.60
N GLU A 67 -8.26 -7.03 5.09
CA GLU A 67 -7.88 -8.19 5.90
C GLU A 67 -6.54 -7.97 6.62
N LYS A 68 -5.52 -7.51 5.89
CA LYS A 68 -4.14 -7.41 6.40
C LYS A 68 -3.88 -6.21 7.32
N THR A 69 -4.82 -5.27 7.38
CA THR A 69 -4.69 -4.05 8.20
C THR A 69 -5.82 -3.91 9.21
N ASN A 70 -6.60 -4.97 9.46
CA ASN A 70 -7.77 -4.95 10.35
C ASN A 70 -8.73 -3.80 10.02
N GLY A 71 -8.90 -3.49 8.73
CA GLY A 71 -9.77 -2.43 8.24
C GLY A 71 -9.23 -1.00 8.34
N PHE A 72 -7.97 -0.79 8.74
CA PHE A 72 -7.35 0.54 8.71
C PHE A 72 -7.29 1.09 7.29
N LEU A 73 -6.82 0.28 6.33
CA LEU A 73 -6.88 0.58 4.90
C LEU A 73 -7.95 -0.29 4.24
N LYS A 74 -8.83 0.33 3.46
CA LYS A 74 -9.89 -0.38 2.73
C LYS A 74 -9.86 -0.03 1.27
N TRP A 75 -9.77 -1.05 0.43
CA TRP A 75 -9.90 -0.87 -1.01
C TRP A 75 -11.37 -0.72 -1.41
N SER A 76 -11.63 0.23 -2.29
CA SER A 76 -12.94 0.44 -2.91
C SER A 76 -12.76 0.60 -4.42
N ASP A 77 -13.44 -0.26 -5.17
CA ASP A 77 -13.60 -0.17 -6.62
C ASP A 77 -15.10 -0.21 -6.93
N SER A 78 -15.70 0.98 -7.04
CA SER A 78 -17.14 1.09 -7.27
C SER A 78 -17.47 2.30 -8.13
N SER A 79 -18.42 2.13 -9.05
CA SER A 79 -18.91 3.21 -9.92
C SER A 79 -17.81 3.96 -10.69
N GLY A 80 -16.72 3.27 -11.04
CA GLY A 80 -15.57 3.84 -11.74
C GLY A 80 -14.60 4.61 -10.85
N ILE A 81 -14.81 4.63 -9.53
CA ILE A 81 -13.89 5.22 -8.55
C ILE A 81 -13.11 4.10 -7.89
N ARG A 82 -11.79 4.19 -8.02
CA ARG A 82 -10.81 3.22 -7.53
C ARG A 82 -9.88 3.88 -6.52
N GLN A 83 -10.02 3.54 -5.25
CA GLN A 83 -9.30 4.21 -4.18
C GLN A 83 -9.12 3.34 -2.94
N VAL A 84 -8.10 3.67 -2.15
CA VAL A 84 -7.95 3.21 -0.77
C VAL A 84 -8.55 4.26 0.15
N VAL A 85 -9.47 3.86 1.02
CA VAL A 85 -9.98 4.66 2.13
C VAL A 85 -9.12 4.40 3.36
N ILE A 86 -8.68 5.46 4.00
CA ILE A 86 -7.88 5.42 5.24
C ILE A 86 -8.79 5.79 6.41
N SER A 87 -8.80 4.95 7.44
CA SER A 87 -9.52 5.20 8.69
C SER A 87 -8.74 6.17 9.57
N ASN A 88 -9.44 7.01 10.34
CA ASN A 88 -8.78 7.85 11.33
C ASN A 88 -8.19 6.99 12.45
N THR A 89 -6.95 7.25 12.84
CA THR A 89 -6.23 6.48 13.86
C THR A 89 -5.29 7.40 14.64
N SER A 90 -4.93 7.02 15.86
CA SER A 90 -3.89 7.75 16.60
C SER A 90 -2.48 7.47 16.05
N GLU A 91 -1.54 8.40 16.23
CA GLU A 91 -0.12 8.21 15.87
C GLU A 91 0.48 6.93 16.47
N LYS A 92 0.06 6.58 17.70
CA LYS A 92 0.52 5.37 18.39
C LYS A 92 0.03 4.10 17.69
N GLU A 93 -1.24 4.05 17.31
CA GLU A 93 -1.82 2.91 16.59
C GLU A 93 -1.18 2.76 15.20
N LEU A 94 -0.94 3.88 14.51
CA LEU A 94 -0.24 3.89 13.23
C LEU A 94 1.19 3.34 13.34
N ALA A 95 1.94 3.77 14.35
CA ALA A 95 3.30 3.30 14.62
C ALA A 95 3.32 1.79 14.94
N ASN A 96 2.34 1.30 15.71
CA ASN A 96 2.20 -0.12 16.00
C ASN A 96 1.92 -0.92 14.72
N LEU A 97 0.95 -0.48 13.91
CA LEU A 97 0.63 -1.12 12.64
C LEU A 97 1.85 -1.20 11.72
N LYS A 98 2.60 -0.10 11.56
CA LYS A 98 3.85 -0.11 10.76
C LYS A 98 4.87 -1.13 11.29
N THR A 99 5.02 -1.21 12.60
CA THR A 99 5.93 -2.17 13.25
C THR A 99 5.49 -3.61 13.00
N GLU A 100 4.21 -3.90 13.15
CA GLU A 100 3.61 -5.22 12.85
C GLU A 100 3.89 -5.62 11.40
N GLN A 101 3.75 -4.71 10.43
CA GLN A 101 4.05 -5.01 9.03
C GLN A 101 5.52 -5.38 8.79
N ILE A 102 6.47 -4.69 9.42
CA ILE A 102 7.90 -5.04 9.28
C ILE A 102 8.17 -6.40 9.92
N ILE A 103 7.63 -6.65 11.12
CA ILE A 103 7.80 -7.93 11.82
C ILE A 103 7.19 -9.07 11.00
N MET A 104 5.99 -8.92 10.46
CA MET A 104 5.36 -9.97 9.64
C MET A 104 6.05 -10.19 8.30
N ALA A 105 6.83 -9.21 7.81
CA ALA A 105 7.59 -9.36 6.58
C ALA A 105 8.91 -10.12 6.74
N TYR A 106 9.61 -9.93 7.86
CA TYR A 106 11.00 -10.36 8.04
C TYR A 106 11.29 -11.02 9.39
N GLY A 107 10.30 -11.12 10.27
CA GLY A 107 10.40 -11.77 11.56
C GLY A 107 10.38 -13.28 11.41
N ASP A 108 11.54 -13.87 11.12
CA ASP A 108 11.86 -15.20 11.64
C ASP A 108 12.18 -15.02 13.14
N LEU A 109 11.16 -15.04 14.00
CA LEU A 109 11.31 -15.11 15.46
C LEU A 109 10.29 -16.09 16.06
#